data_AF-A0A1F4BF98-F1
#
_entry.id   AF-A0A1F4BF98-F1
#
_cell.length_a   1.000
_cell.length_b   1.000
_cell.length_c   1.000
_cell.angle_alpha   90.00
_cell.angle_beta   90.00
_cell.angle_gamma   90.00
#
_symmetry.space_group_name_H-M   'P 1'
#
loop_
_entity.id
_entity.type
_entity.pdbx_description
1 polymer ?
#
loop_
_entity_poly.entity_id
_entity_poly.type
_entity_poly.pdbx_seq_one_letter_code
_entity_poly.pdbx_strand_id
1 'polypeptide(L)'
;MIRFLAGAGCSAAALAAAAETFVVPPELWDRPRSGRAVLEQPAIRQAVNAWRALPGARLVVRHGPGQEAVLAAEELRSWLAALAIEPGRIALRNDLKPSEPLRLEVIRDETNK
;
A
#
# COMPACT_ATOMS: atom_id res chain seq x y z
N MET A 1 -20.90 49.45 21.81
CA MET A 1 -21.10 48.65 20.59
C MET A 1 -19.75 48.12 20.15
N ILE A 2 -19.66 46.81 19.98
CA ILE A 2 -18.42 46.01 19.94
C ILE A 2 -17.78 46.04 18.55
N ARG A 3 -16.45 46.18 18.49
CA ARG A 3 -15.64 46.12 17.27
C ARG A 3 -14.66 44.96 17.43
N PHE A 4 -14.97 43.79 16.88
CA PHE A 4 -14.10 42.61 16.91
C PHE A 4 -13.11 42.65 15.73
N LEU A 5 -11.83 42.50 16.06
CA LEU A 5 -10.70 42.39 15.14
C LEU A 5 -10.75 41.04 14.39
N ALA A 6 -10.51 41.10 13.09
CA ALA A 6 -10.33 39.96 12.22
C ALA A 6 -9.06 39.17 12.61
N GLY A 7 -9.23 37.93 13.05
CA GLY A 7 -8.16 36.95 13.14
C GLY A 7 -8.12 36.12 11.87
N ALA A 8 -7.21 36.42 10.96
CA ALA A 8 -6.90 35.57 9.81
C ALA A 8 -6.16 34.32 10.32
N GLY A 9 -6.91 33.24 10.56
CA GLY A 9 -6.35 31.93 10.87
C GLY A 9 -5.73 31.31 9.62
N CYS A 10 -4.41 31.26 9.55
CA CYS A 10 -3.67 30.48 8.57
C CYS A 10 -3.97 28.98 8.80
N SER A 11 -4.88 28.40 8.02
CA SER A 11 -5.09 26.95 8.01
C SER A 11 -3.91 26.27 7.31
N ALA A 12 -3.04 25.65 8.09
CA ALA A 12 -2.07 24.70 7.57
C ALA A 12 -2.83 23.47 7.05
N ALA A 13 -3.01 23.38 5.73
CA ALA A 13 -3.48 22.16 5.10
C ALA A 13 -2.40 21.09 5.29
N ALA A 14 -2.71 20.06 6.08
CA ALA A 14 -1.91 18.85 6.12
C ALA A 14 -1.86 18.28 4.70
N LEU A 15 -0.66 18.28 4.10
CA LEU A 15 -0.44 17.61 2.82
C LEU A 15 -0.63 16.11 3.09
N ALA A 16 -1.80 15.57 2.78
CA ALA A 16 -2.00 14.13 2.83
C ALA A 16 -0.99 13.50 1.88
N ALA A 17 -0.10 12.64 2.39
CA ALA A 17 0.77 11.82 1.57
C ALA A 17 -0.09 11.07 0.55
N ALA A 18 -0.01 11.48 -0.72
CA ALA A 18 -0.72 10.80 -1.80
C ALA A 18 -0.12 9.40 -1.95
N ALA A 19 -0.86 8.38 -1.50
CA ALA A 19 -0.53 6.98 -1.68
C ALA A 19 -1.15 6.49 -2.99
N GLU A 20 -0.37 5.80 -3.82
CA GLU A 20 -0.88 5.14 -5.02
C GLU A 20 -1.36 3.74 -4.66
N THR A 21 -2.63 3.42 -4.95
CA THR A 21 -3.29 2.17 -4.54
C THR A 21 -3.58 1.28 -5.74
N PHE A 22 -3.22 0.00 -5.62
CA PHE A 22 -3.43 -1.03 -6.63
C PHE A 22 -4.25 -2.18 -6.03
N VAL A 23 -5.32 -2.59 -6.71
CA VAL A 23 -6.17 -3.71 -6.26
C VAL A 23 -5.63 -5.03 -6.78
N VAL A 24 -5.34 -5.98 -5.89
CA VAL A 24 -4.93 -7.33 -6.25
C VAL A 24 -6.19 -8.18 -6.43
N PRO A 25 -6.45 -8.69 -7.64
CA PRO A 25 -7.65 -9.48 -7.88
C PRO A 25 -7.63 -10.79 -7.10
N PRO A 26 -8.79 -11.22 -6.55
CA PRO A 26 -8.89 -12.44 -5.76
C PRO A 26 -8.54 -13.70 -6.56
N GLU A 27 -8.76 -13.68 -7.88
CA GLU A 27 -8.51 -14.82 -8.78
C GLU A 27 -7.03 -15.25 -8.82
N LEU A 28 -6.12 -14.39 -8.33
CA LEU A 28 -4.71 -14.74 -8.14
C LEU A 28 -4.54 -15.91 -7.15
N TRP A 29 -5.42 -16.01 -6.16
CA TRP A 29 -5.34 -16.97 -5.06
C TRP A 29 -5.97 -18.33 -5.40
N ASP A 30 -6.82 -18.38 -6.42
CA ASP A 30 -7.55 -19.58 -6.84
C ASP A 30 -6.69 -20.58 -7.64
N ARG A 31 -5.40 -20.28 -7.84
CA ARG A 31 -4.50 -21.03 -8.72
C ARG A 31 -3.15 -21.28 -8.04
N PRO A 32 -2.38 -22.30 -8.45
CA PRO A 32 -0.98 -22.42 -8.05
C PRO A 32 -0.19 -21.18 -8.49
N ARG A 33 0.48 -20.52 -7.53
CA ARG A 33 1.27 -19.31 -7.77
C ARG A 33 2.75 -19.67 -7.93
N SER A 34 3.43 -18.90 -8.77
CA SER A 34 4.90 -18.86 -8.86
C SER A 34 5.33 -17.39 -8.86
N GLY A 35 6.58 -17.09 -8.49
CA GLY A 35 7.08 -15.71 -8.52
C GLY A 35 6.89 -15.02 -9.87
N ARG A 36 7.00 -15.79 -10.98
CA ARG A 36 6.69 -15.31 -12.33
C ARG A 36 5.22 -14.95 -12.50
N ALA A 37 4.30 -15.81 -12.09
CA ALA A 37 2.86 -15.56 -12.20
C ALA A 37 2.43 -14.33 -11.37
N VAL A 38 3.03 -14.13 -10.20
CA VAL A 38 2.78 -12.98 -9.34
C VAL A 38 3.28 -11.68 -9.99
N LEU A 39 4.44 -11.68 -10.65
CA LEU A 39 4.94 -10.53 -11.43
C LEU A 39 4.10 -10.21 -12.67
N GLU A 40 3.56 -11.24 -13.32
CA GLU A 40 2.72 -11.06 -14.49
C GLU A 40 1.41 -10.34 -14.15
N GLN A 41 1.00 -10.37 -12.87
CA GLN A 41 -0.19 -9.69 -12.41
C GLN A 41 -0.07 -8.16 -12.55
N PRO A 42 -0.92 -7.49 -13.36
CA PRO A 42 -0.77 -6.07 -13.67
C PRO A 42 -0.69 -5.15 -12.45
N ALA A 43 -1.53 -5.36 -11.45
CA ALA A 43 -1.54 -4.55 -10.22
C ALA A 43 -0.20 -4.61 -9.46
N ILE A 44 0.39 -5.80 -9.37
CA ILE A 44 1.66 -6.02 -8.67
C ILE A 44 2.80 -5.38 -9.44
N ARG A 45 2.85 -5.59 -10.76
CA ARG A 45 3.85 -4.96 -11.63
C ARG A 45 3.79 -3.43 -11.55
N GLN A 46 2.58 -2.85 -11.59
CA GLN A 46 2.40 -1.41 -11.50
C GLN A 46 2.88 -0.87 -10.15
N ALA A 47 2.52 -1.52 -9.04
CA ALA A 47 2.97 -1.13 -7.72
C ALA A 47 4.49 -1.21 -7.53
N VAL A 48 5.12 -2.29 -8.04
CA VAL A 48 6.58 -2.44 -7.99
C VAL A 48 7.26 -1.35 -8.83
N ASN A 49 6.72 -1.01 -10.00
CA ASN A 49 7.26 0.06 -10.83
C ASN A 49 7.10 1.43 -10.16
N ALA A 50 5.94 1.72 -9.57
CA ALA A 50 5.69 2.94 -8.83
C ALA A 50 6.61 3.06 -7.60
N TRP A 51 6.82 1.97 -6.86
CA TRP A 51 7.78 1.91 -5.75
C TRP A 51 9.22 2.19 -6.21
N ARG A 52 9.67 1.59 -7.32
CA ARG A 52 11.00 1.84 -7.89
C ARG A 52 11.20 3.28 -8.34
N ALA A 53 10.13 3.94 -8.80
CA ALA A 53 10.19 5.33 -9.26
C ALA A 53 10.24 6.35 -8.10
N LEU A 54 9.93 5.94 -6.86
CA LEU A 54 9.95 6.81 -5.68
C LEU A 54 11.04 6.36 -4.69
N PRO A 55 12.21 7.04 -4.68
CA PRO A 55 13.24 6.80 -3.67
C PRO A 55 12.70 6.91 -2.25
N GLY A 56 13.00 5.92 -1.40
CA GLY A 56 12.55 5.89 -0.01
C GLY A 56 11.11 5.42 0.21
N ALA A 57 10.35 5.11 -0.85
CA ALA A 57 9.00 4.61 -0.68
C ALA A 57 8.93 3.27 0.06
N ARG A 58 7.77 3.02 0.66
CA ARG A 58 7.38 1.74 1.28
C ARG A 58 6.17 1.17 0.56
N LEU A 59 6.04 -0.14 0.62
CA LEU A 59 4.84 -0.86 0.19
C LEU A 59 4.00 -1.25 1.41
N VAL A 60 2.69 -1.07 1.29
CA VAL A 60 1.73 -1.54 2.29
C VAL A 60 0.75 -2.51 1.63
N VAL A 61 0.76 -3.75 2.10
CA VAL A 61 -0.23 -4.76 1.72
C VAL A 61 -1.39 -4.65 2.72
N ARG A 62 -2.52 -4.16 2.24
CA ARG A 62 -3.76 -4.09 3.01
C ARG A 62 -4.60 -5.32 2.75
N HIS A 63 -5.15 -5.88 3.81
CA HIS A 63 -6.00 -7.07 3.74
C HIS A 63 -7.15 -6.97 4.73
N GLY A 64 -8.18 -7.78 4.51
CA GLY A 64 -9.27 -7.96 5.47
C GLY A 64 -8.91 -8.93 6.59
N PRO A 65 -9.80 -9.10 7.58
CA PRO A 65 -9.64 -10.10 8.62
C PRO A 65 -9.88 -11.52 8.08
N GLY A 66 -9.43 -12.54 8.84
CA GLY A 66 -9.64 -13.96 8.51
C GLY A 66 -8.36 -14.65 8.04
N GLN A 67 -8.29 -15.97 8.25
CA GLN A 67 -7.05 -16.74 7.99
C GLN A 67 -6.63 -16.69 6.52
N GLU A 68 -7.57 -16.87 5.59
CA GLU A 68 -7.27 -16.83 4.15
C GLU A 68 -6.69 -15.48 3.71
N ALA A 69 -7.26 -14.36 4.19
CA ALA A 69 -6.76 -13.03 3.87
C ALA A 69 -5.36 -12.78 4.44
N VAL A 70 -5.09 -13.27 5.66
CA VAL A 70 -3.76 -13.20 6.29
C VAL A 70 -2.73 -14.03 5.53
N LEU A 71 -3.09 -15.26 5.15
CA LEU A 71 -2.21 -16.14 4.37
C LEU A 71 -1.86 -15.53 3.01
N ALA A 72 -2.86 -14.99 2.30
CA ALA A 72 -2.66 -14.29 1.04
C ALA A 72 -1.75 -13.05 1.20
N ALA A 73 -1.90 -12.29 2.28
CA ALA A 73 -1.08 -11.10 2.55
C ALA A 73 0.39 -11.46 2.84
N GLU A 74 0.63 -12.47 3.68
CA GLU A 74 1.98 -12.96 3.99
C GLU A 74 2.64 -13.61 2.77
N GLU A 75 1.87 -14.33 1.96
CA GLU A 75 2.35 -14.88 0.71
C GLU A 75 2.75 -13.75 -0.26
N LEU A 76 1.91 -12.73 -0.44
CA LEU A 76 2.24 -11.57 -1.27
C LEU A 76 3.52 -10.88 -0.78
N ARG A 77 3.66 -10.67 0.53
CA ARG A 77 4.87 -10.11 1.13
C ARG A 77 6.11 -10.94 0.83
N SER A 78 6.01 -12.26 0.92
CA SER A 78 7.11 -13.19 0.60
C SER A 78 7.52 -13.09 -0.88
N TRP A 79 6.54 -12.98 -1.78
CA TRP A 79 6.80 -12.77 -3.20
C TRP A 79 7.45 -11.41 -3.47
N LEU A 80 6.95 -10.32 -2.87
CA LEU A 80 7.55 -8.98 -2.98
C LEU A 80 9.01 -8.98 -2.49
N ALA A 81 9.31 -9.71 -1.41
CA ALA A 81 10.68 -9.91 -0.94
C ALA A 81 11.56 -10.66 -1.97
N ALA A 82 11.02 -11.71 -2.60
CA ALA A 82 11.71 -12.42 -3.69
C ALA A 82 11.96 -11.52 -4.92
N LEU A 83 11.24 -10.41 -5.06
CA LEU A 83 11.45 -9.38 -6.09
C LEU A 83 12.47 -8.31 -5.68
N ALA A 84 13.28 -8.60 -4.67
CA ALA A 84 14.33 -7.74 -4.12
C ALA A 84 13.80 -6.43 -3.50
N ILE A 85 12.55 -6.43 -3.03
CA ILE A 85 12.05 -5.37 -2.15
C ILE A 85 12.46 -5.75 -0.72
N GLU A 86 13.20 -4.88 -0.05
CA GLU A 86 13.65 -5.14 1.33
C GLU A 86 12.44 -5.40 2.25
N PRO A 87 12.42 -6.50 3.04
CA PRO A 87 11.28 -6.81 3.91
C PRO A 87 10.89 -5.69 4.89
N GLY A 88 11.86 -4.88 5.33
CA GLY A 88 11.62 -3.71 6.19
C GLY A 88 10.87 -2.56 5.48
N ARG A 89 10.79 -2.59 4.15
CA ARG A 89 10.03 -1.64 3.32
C ARG A 89 8.62 -2.15 3.01
N ILE A 90 8.22 -3.32 3.50
CA ILE A 90 6.90 -3.93 3.27
C ILE A 90 6.17 -4.05 4.61
N ALA A 91 5.01 -3.40 4.72
CA ALA A 91 4.12 -3.52 5.88
C ALA A 91 2.84 -4.28 5.52
N LEU A 92 2.31 -5.05 6.48
CA LEU A 92 0.97 -5.62 6.40
C LEU A 92 0.01 -4.78 7.25
N ARG A 93 -1.19 -4.50 6.76
CA ARG A 93 -2.24 -3.84 7.54
C ARG A 93 -3.59 -4.54 7.37
N ASN A 94 -4.18 -4.92 8.51
CA ASN A 94 -5.51 -5.50 8.60
C ASN A 94 -6.55 -4.38 8.82
N ASP A 95 -6.90 -3.67 7.75
CA ASP A 95 -7.81 -2.52 7.82
C ASP A 95 -8.86 -2.49 6.71
N LEU A 96 -8.98 -3.57 5.93
CA LEU A 96 -10.07 -3.75 4.97
C LEU A 96 -11.24 -4.53 5.59
N LYS A 97 -12.43 -4.41 5.01
CA LYS A 97 -13.57 -5.26 5.38
C LYS A 97 -13.35 -6.70 4.88
N PRO A 98 -14.04 -7.71 5.45
CA PRO A 98 -13.84 -9.12 5.11
C PRO A 98 -13.98 -9.48 3.62
N SER A 99 -14.85 -8.78 2.88
CA SER A 99 -15.11 -9.03 1.47
C SER A 99 -14.28 -8.17 0.51
N GLU A 100 -13.41 -7.31 1.04
CA GLU A 100 -12.58 -6.45 0.21
C GLU A 100 -11.33 -7.21 -0.27
N PRO A 101 -10.96 -7.08 -1.56
CA PRO A 101 -9.75 -7.68 -2.08
C PRO A 101 -8.50 -7.01 -1.48
N LEU A 102 -7.37 -7.72 -1.51
CA LEU A 102 -6.09 -7.14 -1.10
C LEU A 102 -5.78 -5.88 -1.91
N ARG A 103 -5.17 -4.90 -1.24
CA ARG A 103 -4.66 -3.69 -1.88
C ARG A 103 -3.18 -3.55 -1.60
N LEU A 104 -2.46 -3.04 -2.59
CA LEU A 104 -1.05 -2.69 -2.48
C LEU A 104 -0.94 -1.18 -2.60
N GLU A 105 -0.33 -0.53 -1.60
CA GLU A 105 -0.12 0.91 -1.60
C GLU A 105 1.35 1.27 -1.63
N VAL A 106 1.71 2.25 -2.44
CA VAL A 106 3.04 2.87 -2.47
C VAL A 106 2.96 4.17 -1.67
N ILE A 107 3.68 4.23 -0.55
CA ILE A 107 3.69 5.39 0.35
C ILE A 107 5.09 6.00 0.37
N ARG A 108 5.20 7.32 0.22
CA ARG A 108 6.46 8.04 0.43
C ARG A 108 6.81 8.06 1.92
N ASP A 109 8.05 7.74 2.28
CA ASP A 109 8.55 8.09 3.61
C ASP A 109 8.66 9.62 3.69
N GLU A 110 7.89 10.23 4.58
CA GLU A 110 8.05 11.66 4.90
C GLU A 110 9.31 11.94 5.73
N THR A 111 10.03 10.89 6.14
CA THR A 111 11.23 10.94 6.97
C THR A 111 12.50 11.13 6.14
N ASN A 112 12.60 12.23 5.41
CA ASN A 112 13.89 12.81 5.07
C ASN A 112 13.75 14.32 4.90
N LYS A 113 13.74 15.02 6.03
CA LYS A 113 13.97 16.46 6.10
C LYS A 113 15.17 16.71 6.98
#